data_AF-A0A2N2L6P9-F1
#
_entry.id   AF-A0A2N2L6P9-F1
#
_cell.length_a   1.000
_cell.length_b   1.000
_cell.length_c   1.000
_cell.angle_alpha   90.00
_cell.angle_beta   90.00
_cell.angle_gamma   90.00
#
_symmetry.space_group_name_H-M   'P 1'
#
loop_
_entity.id
_entity.type
_entity.pdbx_description
1 polymer ?
#
loop_
_entity_poly.entity_id
_entity_poly.type
_entity_poly.pdbx_seq_one_letter_code
_entity_poly.pdbx_strand_id
1 'polypeptide(L)'
;MSGFNCEININASYHKAAKSFVGFLKNVANNYNVQINYKILDNVSLIGYAKNHKTIKFKKIYLRIKLVPGAKIDAFIQELFLNKALYYYSYTVHPRRDIIYEVIGPIIEILMEPCFQRLHLKSLRRHILGKIINPFIPGDFFDSTAHGYEMLFRKWDSCYISNYDFIKDLDDLLTKFLLEKLNHPKGQKSPKFNLLVSNALKANIIQNDEDDYRFSKIHYPKTTEIFNEVHHLRTIGLHRLERTFKKEDVSELAMRIYGYFQYYDEFQESQKQKTIKHEGKWFRRIKYGYEKWLDENGKPYLDDNGKPYNEYELSKERPCHDCGAVLGQYHCNGCDAEQCPVCKNQALGCGCIDDD
;
A
#
# COMPACT_ATOMS: atom_id res chain seq x y z
N MET A 1 13.14 -24.31 -8.06
CA MET A 1 14.28 -23.45 -8.44
C MET A 1 15.56 -24.03 -7.86
N SER A 2 16.62 -24.16 -8.66
CA SER A 2 17.98 -24.27 -8.11
C SER A 2 18.26 -22.93 -7.43
N GLY A 3 18.67 -22.93 -6.16
CA GLY A 3 18.84 -21.68 -5.40
C GLY A 3 19.76 -20.65 -6.09
N PHE A 4 19.69 -19.40 -5.67
CA PHE A 4 20.32 -18.27 -6.37
C PHE A 4 21.41 -17.59 -5.52
N ASN A 5 22.28 -16.82 -6.18
CA ASN A 5 23.32 -16.02 -5.54
C ASN A 5 23.02 -14.54 -5.77
N CYS A 6 23.27 -13.73 -4.74
CA CYS A 6 23.08 -12.30 -4.77
C CYS A 6 24.34 -11.58 -4.28
N GLU A 7 24.55 -10.37 -4.78
CA GLU A 7 25.68 -9.54 -4.41
C GLU A 7 25.20 -8.15 -4.00
N ILE A 8 25.69 -7.66 -2.85
CA ILE A 8 25.22 -6.41 -2.24
C ILE A 8 26.39 -5.56 -1.78
N ASN A 9 26.30 -4.26 -2.06
CA ASN A 9 27.20 -3.26 -1.51
C ASN A 9 26.54 -2.61 -0.28
N ILE A 10 27.14 -2.80 0.91
CA ILE A 10 26.73 -2.15 2.15
C ILE A 10 27.77 -1.10 2.52
N ASN A 11 27.34 0.08 2.97
CA ASN A 11 28.26 1.07 3.52
C ASN A 11 29.04 0.46 4.70
N ALA A 12 30.36 0.59 4.68
CA ALA A 12 31.28 -0.08 5.60
C ALA A 12 30.97 0.22 7.08
N SER A 13 30.36 1.37 7.38
CA SER A 13 29.91 1.71 8.75
C SER A 13 28.85 0.74 9.29
N TYR A 14 28.05 0.11 8.42
CA TYR A 14 26.94 -0.76 8.81
C TYR A 14 27.22 -2.27 8.66
N HIS A 15 28.47 -2.67 8.40
CA HIS A 15 28.80 -4.08 8.16
C HIS A 15 28.44 -5.02 9.33
N LYS A 16 28.53 -4.56 10.58
CA LYS A 16 28.12 -5.34 11.77
C LYS A 16 26.61 -5.56 11.80
N ALA A 17 25.83 -4.52 11.47
CA ALA A 17 24.39 -4.61 11.37
C ALA A 17 23.98 -5.55 10.22
N ALA A 18 24.65 -5.48 9.08
CA ALA A 18 24.43 -6.42 7.97
C ALA A 18 24.72 -7.88 8.36
N LYS A 19 25.83 -8.12 9.08
CA LYS A 19 26.14 -9.45 9.60
C LYS A 19 25.06 -9.97 10.56
N SER A 20 24.59 -9.11 11.47
CA SER A 20 23.52 -9.45 12.40
C SER A 20 22.21 -9.77 11.66
N PHE A 21 21.85 -8.96 10.68
CA PHE A 21 20.61 -9.14 9.92
C PHE A 21 20.62 -10.42 9.09
N VAL A 22 21.74 -10.73 8.42
CA VAL A 22 21.87 -12.01 7.71
C VAL A 22 21.82 -13.20 8.69
N GLY A 23 22.35 -13.04 9.90
CA GLY A 23 22.20 -14.04 10.96
C GLY A 23 20.74 -14.29 11.34
N PHE A 24 19.96 -13.22 11.48
CA PHE A 24 18.51 -13.29 11.68
C PHE A 24 17.81 -14.00 10.52
N LEU A 25 18.09 -13.62 9.27
CA LEU A 25 17.50 -14.24 8.09
C LEU A 25 17.80 -15.74 8.02
N LYS A 26 19.04 -16.16 8.32
CA LYS A 26 19.41 -17.58 8.43
C LYS A 26 18.53 -18.33 9.44
N ASN A 27 18.29 -17.70 10.59
CA ASN A 27 17.52 -18.33 11.65
C ASN A 27 16.06 -18.55 11.24
N VAL A 28 15.45 -17.55 10.60
CA VAL A 28 14.07 -17.67 10.07
C VAL A 28 14.03 -18.69 8.91
N ALA A 29 14.98 -18.63 7.99
CA ALA A 29 15.04 -19.48 6.80
C ALA A 29 15.17 -20.99 7.12
N ASN A 30 15.83 -21.33 8.23
CA ASN A 30 15.98 -22.72 8.67
C ASN A 30 14.62 -23.41 8.91
N ASN A 31 13.60 -22.66 9.35
CA ASN A 31 12.26 -23.22 9.59
C ASN A 31 11.55 -23.65 8.30
N TYR A 32 12.05 -23.20 7.14
CA TYR A 32 11.44 -23.43 5.83
C TYR A 32 12.35 -24.21 4.88
N ASN A 33 13.38 -24.88 5.41
CA ASN A 33 14.38 -25.61 4.63
C ASN A 33 15.06 -24.70 3.56
N VAL A 34 15.27 -23.42 3.89
CA VAL A 34 16.00 -22.48 3.03
C VAL A 34 17.38 -22.24 3.66
N GLN A 35 18.45 -22.56 2.94
CA GLN A 35 19.81 -22.38 3.45
C GLN A 35 20.41 -21.06 2.92
N ILE A 36 20.64 -20.11 3.82
CA ILE A 36 21.32 -18.86 3.49
C ILE A 36 22.77 -18.91 3.97
N ASN A 37 23.71 -18.74 3.04
CA ASN A 37 25.13 -18.60 3.33
C ASN A 37 25.59 -17.21 2.92
N TYR A 38 26.59 -16.66 3.62
CA TYR A 38 27.11 -15.36 3.26
C TYR A 38 28.63 -15.29 3.38
N LYS A 39 29.23 -14.43 2.55
CA LYS A 39 30.65 -14.07 2.63
C LYS A 39 30.77 -12.54 2.52
N ILE A 40 31.42 -11.93 3.49
CA ILE A 40 31.76 -10.50 3.44
C ILE A 40 33.18 -10.40 2.89
N LEU A 41 33.38 -9.57 1.86
CA LEU A 41 34.72 -9.25 1.35
C LEU A 41 35.17 -7.92 1.95
N ASP A 42 36.28 -7.97 2.69
CA ASP A 42 36.82 -6.80 3.40
C ASP A 42 37.55 -5.79 2.48
N ASN A 43 37.86 -6.16 1.23
CA ASN A 43 38.80 -5.41 0.38
C ASN A 43 38.19 -4.67 -0.84
N VAL A 44 36.87 -4.48 -0.91
CA VAL A 44 36.25 -3.80 -2.06
C VAL A 44 35.94 -2.34 -1.70
N SER A 45 36.95 -1.46 -1.79
CA SER A 45 36.72 -0.02 -1.68
C SER A 45 36.20 0.53 -3.02
N LEU A 46 34.89 0.50 -3.23
CA LEU A 46 34.28 1.32 -4.28
C LEU A 46 34.16 2.75 -3.74
N ILE A 47 34.81 3.71 -4.40
CA ILE A 47 34.70 5.13 -4.06
C ILE A 47 33.43 5.65 -4.75
N GLY A 48 32.36 5.84 -3.98
CA GLY A 48 31.14 6.52 -4.45
C GLY A 48 31.17 8.00 -4.10
N TYR A 49 30.73 8.85 -5.02
CA TYR A 49 30.55 10.29 -4.78
C TYR A 49 29.18 10.54 -4.12
N ALA A 50 29.18 10.96 -2.85
CA ALA A 50 27.98 11.45 -2.19
C ALA A 50 27.75 12.95 -2.48
N LYS A 51 26.49 13.41 -2.39
CA LYS A 51 26.05 14.82 -2.60
C LYS A 51 26.84 15.89 -1.80
N ASN A 52 27.67 15.50 -0.83
CA ASN A 52 28.44 16.37 0.05
C ASN A 52 29.98 16.13 0.00
N HIS A 53 30.54 15.59 -1.09
CA HIS A 53 31.99 15.36 -1.27
C HIS A 53 32.68 14.49 -0.19
N LYS A 54 31.96 13.64 0.52
CA LYS A 54 32.55 12.64 1.44
C LYS A 54 32.74 11.30 0.72
N THR A 55 33.94 10.75 0.81
CA THR A 55 34.28 9.40 0.34
C THR A 55 33.55 8.37 1.19
N ILE A 56 32.58 7.66 0.63
CA ILE A 56 31.90 6.54 1.31
C ILE A 56 32.64 5.26 0.94
N LYS A 57 33.02 4.48 1.95
CA LYS A 57 33.59 3.13 1.76
C LYS A 57 32.47 2.12 1.80
N PHE A 58 32.45 1.20 0.85
CA PHE A 58 31.51 0.08 0.83
C PHE A 58 32.23 -1.22 1.20
N LYS A 59 31.47 -2.20 1.68
CA LYS A 59 31.86 -3.60 1.78
C LYS A 59 30.89 -4.43 0.95
N LYS A 60 31.42 -5.43 0.25
CA LYS A 60 30.62 -6.31 -0.58
C LYS A 60 30.21 -7.56 0.20
N ILE A 61 28.92 -7.87 0.19
CA ILE A 61 28.35 -9.07 0.80
C ILE A 61 27.81 -9.97 -0.31
N TYR A 62 28.31 -11.19 -0.35
CA TYR A 62 27.77 -12.25 -1.20
C TYR A 62 26.81 -13.08 -0.39
N LEU A 63 25.58 -13.20 -0.86
CA LEU A 63 24.56 -14.08 -0.30
C LEU A 63 24.35 -15.25 -1.26
N ARG A 64 24.39 -16.47 -0.73
CA ARG A 64 24.11 -17.70 -1.47
C ARG A 64 22.93 -18.40 -0.83
N ILE A 65 21.84 -18.48 -1.56
CA ILE A 65 20.62 -19.17 -1.14
C ILE A 65 20.61 -20.53 -1.81
N LYS A 66 20.51 -21.58 -1.01
CA LYS A 66 20.32 -22.95 -1.50
C LYS A 66 18.93 -23.41 -1.09
N LEU A 67 18.19 -23.88 -2.10
CA LEU A 67 16.91 -24.56 -1.92
C LEU A 67 17.19 -26.05 -1.81
N VAL A 68 17.09 -26.60 -0.61
CA VAL A 68 17.19 -28.06 -0.40
C VAL A 68 15.85 -28.72 -0.75
N PRO A 69 15.77 -30.05 -0.94
CA PRO A 69 14.51 -30.73 -1.19
C PRO A 69 13.46 -30.39 -0.12
N GLY A 70 12.28 -29.94 -0.54
CA GLY A 70 11.22 -29.48 0.37
C GLY A 70 11.35 -28.03 0.87
N ALA A 71 12.27 -27.24 0.31
CA ALA A 71 12.37 -25.80 0.59
C ALA A 71 11.07 -25.07 0.23
N LYS A 72 10.56 -24.27 1.17
CA LYS A 72 9.37 -23.43 0.99
C LYS A 72 9.79 -21.95 0.98
N ILE A 73 10.40 -21.50 -0.11
CA ILE A 73 10.89 -20.12 -0.23
C ILE A 73 9.76 -19.11 -0.09
N ASP A 74 8.58 -19.39 -0.64
CA ASP A 74 7.43 -18.50 -0.53
C ASP A 74 6.95 -18.38 0.93
N ALA A 75 6.94 -19.49 1.68
CA ALA A 75 6.57 -19.47 3.10
C ALA A 75 7.60 -18.72 3.96
N PHE A 76 8.89 -18.83 3.63
CA PHE A 76 9.95 -18.03 4.25
C PHE A 76 9.76 -16.53 3.99
N ILE A 77 9.47 -16.17 2.74
CA ILE A 77 9.18 -14.78 2.35
C ILE A 77 7.92 -14.29 3.07
N GLN A 78 6.85 -15.08 3.09
CA GLN A 78 5.63 -14.76 3.84
C GLN A 78 5.90 -14.56 5.34
N GLU A 79 6.76 -15.37 5.97
CA GLU A 79 7.13 -15.19 7.38
C GLU A 79 7.82 -13.83 7.62
N LEU A 80 8.72 -13.44 6.71
CA LEU A 80 9.43 -12.17 6.81
C LEU A 80 8.48 -10.97 6.74
N PHE A 81 7.50 -11.01 5.83
CA PHE A 81 6.62 -9.87 5.54
C PHE A 81 5.28 -9.94 6.25
N LEU A 82 4.52 -11.02 6.07
CA LEU A 82 3.16 -11.16 6.56
C LEU A 82 3.14 -11.45 8.07
N ASN A 83 4.09 -12.25 8.56
CA ASN A 83 4.20 -12.58 9.99
C ASN A 83 5.10 -11.62 10.77
N LYS A 84 5.42 -10.46 10.19
CA LYS A 84 6.09 -9.34 10.86
C LYS A 84 7.47 -9.70 11.47
N ALA A 85 8.14 -10.76 11.01
CA ALA A 85 9.46 -11.12 11.53
C ALA A 85 10.49 -9.99 11.30
N LEU A 86 10.44 -9.31 10.15
CA LEU A 86 11.27 -8.12 9.87
C LEU A 86 10.95 -6.96 10.81
N TYR A 87 9.68 -6.78 11.15
CA TYR A 87 9.25 -5.79 12.13
C TYR A 87 9.90 -6.06 13.49
N TYR A 88 9.74 -7.27 14.04
CA TYR A 88 10.31 -7.59 15.35
C TYR A 88 11.84 -7.47 15.36
N TYR A 89 12.52 -7.92 14.31
CA TYR A 89 13.96 -7.71 14.18
C TYR A 89 14.31 -6.22 14.19
N SER A 90 13.57 -5.38 13.46
CA SER A 90 13.85 -3.94 13.38
C SER A 90 13.74 -3.22 14.74
N TYR A 91 13.00 -3.76 15.71
CA TYR A 91 12.94 -3.22 17.08
C TYR A 91 14.19 -3.52 17.92
N THR A 92 14.97 -4.51 17.51
CA THR A 92 16.18 -4.92 18.24
C THR A 92 17.42 -4.12 17.85
N VAL A 93 17.33 -3.25 16.83
CA VAL A 93 18.49 -2.58 16.23
C VAL A 93 18.45 -1.06 16.43
N HIS A 94 19.62 -0.48 16.73
CA HIS A 94 19.82 0.97 16.94
C HIS A 94 21.14 1.45 16.30
N PRO A 95 21.16 2.60 15.58
CA PRO A 95 20.04 3.46 15.21
C PRO A 95 19.13 2.81 14.17
N ARG A 96 17.84 2.68 14.51
CA ARG A 96 16.87 1.86 13.78
C ARG A 96 16.68 2.32 12.33
N ARG A 97 16.49 3.62 12.12
CA ARG A 97 16.22 4.20 10.80
C ARG A 97 17.37 3.93 9.83
N ASP A 98 18.59 4.24 10.24
CA ASP A 98 19.75 4.11 9.36
C ASP A 98 20.05 2.65 9.04
N ILE A 99 19.94 1.74 10.02
CA ILE A 99 20.12 0.30 9.78
C ILE A 99 19.06 -0.23 8.82
N ILE A 100 17.81 0.24 8.93
CA ILE A 100 16.77 -0.17 8.02
C ILE A 100 17.09 0.27 6.57
N TYR A 101 17.47 1.53 6.37
CA TYR A 101 17.76 2.09 5.04
C TYR A 101 19.04 1.53 4.42
N GLU A 102 20.10 1.42 5.20
CA GLU A 102 21.44 1.09 4.71
C GLU A 102 21.70 -0.42 4.68
N VAL A 103 20.86 -1.23 5.34
CA VAL A 103 21.06 -2.67 5.48
C VAL A 103 19.82 -3.49 5.14
N ILE A 104 18.72 -3.30 5.88
CA ILE A 104 17.56 -4.21 5.78
C ILE A 104 16.89 -4.09 4.42
N GLY A 105 16.59 -2.87 3.97
CA GLY A 105 15.96 -2.60 2.68
C GLY A 105 16.74 -3.21 1.50
N PRO A 106 18.02 -2.84 1.29
CA PRO A 106 18.82 -3.36 0.18
C PRO A 106 18.96 -4.88 0.19
N ILE A 107 19.13 -5.50 1.36
CA ILE A 107 19.23 -6.96 1.49
C ILE A 107 17.92 -7.64 1.09
N ILE A 108 16.79 -7.11 1.56
CA ILE A 108 15.50 -7.71 1.27
C ILE A 108 15.08 -7.52 -0.21
N GLU A 109 15.34 -6.36 -0.78
CA GLU A 109 15.06 -6.06 -2.19
C GLU A 109 15.69 -7.08 -3.12
N ILE A 110 16.98 -7.33 -2.93
CA ILE A 110 17.76 -8.27 -3.73
C ILE A 110 17.43 -9.74 -3.41
N LEU A 111 16.91 -10.04 -2.21
CA LEU A 111 16.37 -11.38 -1.91
C LEU A 111 15.07 -11.65 -2.66
N MET A 112 14.30 -10.62 -2.96
CA MET A 112 13.02 -10.76 -3.64
C MET A 112 13.12 -10.69 -5.17
N GLU A 113 14.13 -9.99 -5.71
CA GLU A 113 14.25 -9.77 -7.16
C GLU A 113 14.25 -11.07 -7.97
N PRO A 114 14.90 -12.17 -7.53
CA PRO A 114 14.84 -13.45 -8.23
C PRO A 114 13.51 -14.20 -8.06
N CYS A 115 12.72 -13.84 -7.04
CA CYS A 115 11.46 -14.50 -6.69
C CYS A 115 10.25 -13.88 -7.40
N PHE A 116 10.35 -12.63 -7.87
CA PHE A 116 9.24 -11.91 -8.49
C PHE A 116 9.66 -11.31 -9.84
N GLN A 117 8.85 -11.53 -10.89
CA GLN A 117 9.10 -10.94 -12.22
C GLN A 117 9.01 -9.41 -12.23
N ARG A 118 8.29 -8.82 -11.27
CA ARG A 118 8.16 -7.37 -11.05
C ARG A 118 8.11 -7.11 -9.55
N LEU A 119 9.08 -6.38 -9.01
CA LEU A 119 9.03 -5.89 -7.64
C LEU A 119 8.47 -4.47 -7.60
N HIS A 120 7.31 -4.30 -6.98
CA HIS A 120 6.87 -2.95 -6.61
C HIS A 120 7.63 -2.52 -5.35
N LEU A 121 8.76 -1.82 -5.55
CA LEU A 121 9.61 -1.27 -4.48
C LEU A 121 8.82 -0.47 -3.43
N LYS A 122 7.72 0.17 -3.85
CA LYS A 122 6.78 0.87 -2.96
C LYS A 122 6.07 -0.08 -1.98
N SER A 123 5.58 -1.23 -2.44
CA SER A 123 4.93 -2.25 -1.60
C SER A 123 5.93 -2.88 -0.63
N LEU A 124 7.17 -3.11 -1.09
CA LEU A 124 8.24 -3.61 -0.24
C LEU A 124 8.59 -2.62 0.88
N ARG A 125 8.73 -1.34 0.53
CA ARG A 125 8.95 -0.27 1.51
C ARG A 125 7.74 -0.09 2.44
N ARG A 126 6.50 -0.27 1.98
CA ARG A 126 5.30 -0.26 2.85
C ARG A 126 5.37 -1.37 3.90
N HIS A 127 5.70 -2.61 3.53
CA HIS A 127 5.77 -3.74 4.46
C HIS A 127 7.01 -3.74 5.38
N ILE A 128 8.17 -3.26 4.92
CA ILE A 128 9.40 -3.18 5.76
C ILE A 128 9.41 -1.90 6.61
N LEU A 129 8.94 -0.77 6.06
CA LEU A 129 9.13 0.56 6.64
C LEU A 129 7.87 1.21 7.20
N GLY A 130 6.66 0.63 7.04
CA GLY A 130 5.34 1.21 7.35
C GLY A 130 5.44 2.59 8.00
N LYS A 131 5.27 3.68 7.21
CA LYS A 131 5.90 4.99 7.51
C LYS A 131 5.76 5.32 8.99
N ILE A 132 6.92 5.45 9.63
CA ILE A 132 7.11 5.73 11.05
C ILE A 132 6.29 6.98 11.44
N ILE A 133 5.07 6.77 11.93
CA ILE A 133 4.21 7.81 12.49
C ILE A 133 3.86 7.38 13.92
N ASN A 134 4.14 8.29 14.86
CA ASN A 134 3.94 8.13 16.30
C ASN A 134 2.44 8.34 16.63
N PRO A 135 1.73 7.52 17.45
CA PRO A 135 2.21 6.44 18.33
C PRO A 135 2.11 5.04 17.69
N PHE A 136 3.25 4.62 17.13
CA PHE A 136 3.77 3.28 16.81
C PHE A 136 2.84 2.06 16.94
N ILE A 137 2.08 1.79 15.89
CA ILE A 137 2.02 0.44 15.30
C ILE A 137 2.43 0.63 13.83
N PRO A 138 3.36 -0.14 13.24
CA PRO A 138 3.54 -0.08 11.80
C PRO A 138 2.30 -0.68 11.17
N GLY A 139 1.76 0.10 10.26
CA GLY A 139 0.61 -0.27 9.49
C GLY A 139 0.83 -0.06 8.01
N ASP A 140 0.01 -0.73 7.22
CA ASP A 140 0.02 -0.61 5.76
C ASP A 140 -0.53 0.77 5.31
N PHE A 141 -1.26 1.47 6.19
CA PHE A 141 -1.96 2.73 5.89
C PHE A 141 -1.30 4.00 6.44
N PHE A 142 -1.27 5.08 5.65
CA PHE A 142 -0.80 6.42 6.05
C PHE A 142 -1.85 7.30 6.71
N ASP A 143 -3.11 7.20 6.30
CA ASP A 143 -4.20 7.91 6.96
C ASP A 143 -4.33 7.44 8.42
N SER A 144 -4.41 8.39 9.35
CA SER A 144 -4.43 8.07 10.78
C SER A 144 -5.62 7.20 11.19
N THR A 145 -6.74 7.32 10.48
CA THR A 145 -7.95 6.56 10.77
C THR A 145 -7.90 5.18 10.15
N ALA A 146 -7.40 5.07 8.93
CA ALA A 146 -7.06 3.78 8.30
C ALA A 146 -6.08 2.99 9.18
N HIS A 147 -5.04 3.65 9.70
CA HIS A 147 -4.12 3.05 10.65
C HIS A 147 -4.83 2.58 11.94
N GLY A 148 -5.72 3.41 12.49
CA GLY A 148 -6.54 3.01 13.64
C GLY A 148 -7.39 1.77 13.37
N TYR A 149 -7.92 1.63 12.15
CA TYR A 149 -8.65 0.45 11.73
C TYR A 149 -7.75 -0.78 11.72
N GLU A 150 -6.54 -0.68 11.18
CA GLU A 150 -5.60 -1.80 11.18
C GLU A 150 -5.25 -2.25 12.60
N MET A 151 -5.00 -1.32 13.52
CA MET A 151 -4.77 -1.66 14.92
C MET A 151 -5.97 -2.43 15.52
N LEU A 152 -7.18 -2.00 15.20
CA LEU A 152 -8.41 -2.63 15.66
C LEU A 152 -8.58 -4.04 15.06
N PHE A 153 -8.35 -4.18 13.76
CA PHE A 153 -8.36 -5.46 13.05
C PHE A 153 -7.39 -6.46 13.67
N ARG A 154 -6.16 -6.04 13.99
CA ARG A 154 -5.17 -6.91 14.63
C ARG A 154 -5.58 -7.37 16.02
N LYS A 155 -6.17 -6.49 16.83
CA LYS A 155 -6.71 -6.88 18.16
C LYS A 155 -7.78 -7.95 18.03
N TRP A 156 -8.67 -7.81 17.05
CA TRP A 156 -9.73 -8.78 16.78
C TRP A 156 -9.20 -10.11 16.25
N ASP A 157 -8.32 -10.07 15.25
CA ASP A 157 -7.74 -11.26 14.63
C ASP A 157 -6.93 -12.11 15.63
N SER A 158 -6.21 -11.44 16.55
CA SER A 158 -5.50 -12.07 17.66
C SER A 158 -6.38 -12.43 18.87
N CYS A 159 -7.71 -12.32 18.73
CA CYS A 159 -8.70 -12.65 19.76
C CYS A 159 -8.57 -11.85 21.08
N TYR A 160 -7.95 -10.66 21.07
CA TYR A 160 -7.90 -9.77 22.25
C TYR A 160 -9.24 -9.09 22.54
N ILE A 161 -10.09 -8.97 21.51
CA ILE A 161 -11.43 -8.40 21.60
C ILE A 161 -12.44 -9.35 20.95
N SER A 162 -13.68 -9.31 21.42
CA SER A 162 -14.75 -10.12 20.85
C SER A 162 -15.19 -9.61 19.46
N ASN A 163 -15.93 -10.43 18.72
CA ASN A 163 -16.54 -10.03 17.45
C ASN A 163 -17.41 -8.77 17.60
N TYR A 164 -18.18 -8.68 18.69
CA TYR A 164 -19.02 -7.51 18.95
C TYR A 164 -18.19 -6.28 19.36
N ASP A 165 -17.14 -6.45 20.16
CA ASP A 165 -16.26 -5.34 20.52
C ASP A 165 -15.55 -4.76 19.30
N PHE A 166 -15.14 -5.62 18.36
CA PHE A 166 -14.62 -5.18 17.07
C PHE A 166 -15.64 -4.34 16.29
N ILE A 167 -16.87 -4.82 16.13
CA ILE A 167 -17.94 -4.09 15.42
C ILE A 167 -18.22 -2.73 16.09
N LYS A 168 -18.29 -2.71 17.42
CA LYS A 168 -18.57 -1.49 18.21
C LYS A 168 -17.46 -0.46 18.03
N ASP A 169 -16.20 -0.86 18.23
CA ASP A 169 -15.05 0.02 18.09
C ASP A 169 -14.84 0.46 16.63
N LEU A 170 -15.24 -0.39 15.67
CA LEU A 170 -15.21 -0.07 14.24
C LEU A 170 -16.24 1.00 13.88
N ASP A 171 -17.47 0.89 14.37
CA ASP A 171 -18.51 1.93 14.19
C ASP A 171 -18.07 3.29 14.73
N ASP A 172 -17.46 3.31 15.93
CA ASP A 172 -16.92 4.52 16.53
C ASP A 172 -15.78 5.12 15.67
N LEU A 173 -14.91 4.27 15.13
CA LEU A 173 -13.82 4.67 14.25
C LEU A 173 -14.35 5.25 12.93
N LEU A 174 -15.32 4.60 12.28
CA LEU A 174 -15.93 5.08 11.05
C LEU A 174 -16.71 6.39 11.27
N THR A 175 -17.41 6.51 12.40
CA THR A 175 -18.08 7.76 12.77
C THR A 175 -17.08 8.90 12.90
N LYS A 176 -15.97 8.67 13.61
CA LYS A 176 -14.89 9.66 13.74
C LYS A 176 -14.29 10.02 12.38
N PHE A 177 -14.01 9.03 11.54
CA PHE A 177 -13.52 9.22 10.17
C PHE A 177 -14.44 10.19 9.40
N LEU A 178 -15.73 9.88 9.34
CA LEU A 178 -16.70 10.68 8.58
C LEU A 178 -16.78 12.12 9.11
N LEU A 179 -16.83 12.29 10.43
CA LEU A 179 -16.89 13.62 11.05
C LEU A 179 -15.63 14.44 10.73
N GLU A 180 -14.45 13.84 10.82
CA GLU A 180 -13.19 14.52 10.50
C GLU A 180 -13.12 14.92 9.03
N LYS A 181 -13.44 14.00 8.10
CA LYS A 181 -13.35 14.28 6.66
C LYS A 181 -14.42 15.24 6.16
N LEU A 182 -15.58 15.29 6.82
CA LEU A 182 -16.62 16.28 6.57
C LEU A 182 -16.36 17.62 7.29
N ASN A 183 -15.22 17.78 7.97
CA ASN A 183 -14.86 18.96 8.76
C ASN A 183 -15.95 19.36 9.78
N HIS A 184 -16.60 18.36 10.41
CA HIS A 184 -17.65 18.62 11.40
C HIS A 184 -17.07 19.31 12.65
N PRO A 185 -17.69 20.40 13.15
CA PRO A 185 -17.16 21.15 14.29
C PRO A 185 -17.14 20.32 15.58
N LYS A 186 -16.02 20.38 16.32
CA LYS A 186 -15.91 19.74 17.64
C LYS A 186 -16.90 20.38 18.62
N GLY A 187 -17.57 19.55 19.43
CA GLY A 187 -18.53 20.00 20.45
C GLY A 187 -19.96 20.18 19.96
N GLN A 188 -20.21 20.08 18.65
CA GLN A 188 -21.58 20.02 18.12
C GLN A 188 -22.14 18.61 18.16
N LYS A 189 -23.47 18.51 18.22
CA LYS A 189 -24.16 17.22 18.14
C LYS A 189 -23.95 16.64 16.74
N SER A 190 -23.41 15.42 16.68
CA SER A 190 -23.21 14.72 15.41
C SER A 190 -24.55 14.47 14.71
N PRO A 191 -24.61 14.58 13.38
CA PRO A 191 -25.73 14.11 12.58
C PRO A 191 -25.95 12.60 12.77
N LYS A 192 -27.12 12.11 12.34
CA LYS A 192 -27.36 10.67 12.26
C LYS A 192 -26.32 10.02 11.33
N PHE A 193 -25.90 8.80 11.66
CA PHE A 193 -24.82 8.11 10.93
C PHE A 193 -25.13 7.94 9.44
N ASN A 194 -26.34 7.54 9.08
CA ASN A 194 -26.76 7.42 7.68
C ASN A 194 -26.64 8.74 6.90
N LEU A 195 -26.92 9.89 7.55
CA LEU A 195 -26.74 11.21 6.96
C LEU A 195 -25.26 11.56 6.80
N LEU A 196 -24.40 11.16 7.74
CA LEU A 196 -22.94 11.28 7.59
C LEU A 196 -22.44 10.50 6.37
N VAL A 197 -22.90 9.26 6.20
CA VAL A 197 -22.56 8.42 5.04
C VAL A 197 -23.05 9.09 3.74
N SER A 198 -24.30 9.56 3.68
CA SER A 198 -24.81 10.25 2.49
C SER A 198 -24.04 11.53 2.17
N ASN A 199 -23.63 12.31 3.17
CA ASN A 199 -22.85 13.52 2.97
C ASN A 199 -21.41 13.19 2.53
N ALA A 200 -20.81 12.13 3.07
CA ALA A 200 -19.49 11.67 2.66
C ALA A 200 -19.47 11.17 1.22
N LEU A 201 -20.55 10.52 0.77
CA LEU A 201 -20.72 10.16 -0.63
C LEU A 201 -20.75 11.41 -1.53
N LYS A 202 -21.59 12.41 -1.18
CA LYS A 202 -21.66 13.68 -1.94
C LYS A 202 -20.34 14.45 -1.96
N ALA A 203 -19.53 14.30 -0.92
CA ALA A 203 -18.20 14.89 -0.81
C ALA A 203 -17.09 14.07 -1.48
N ASN A 204 -17.42 12.94 -2.13
CA ASN A 204 -16.47 11.99 -2.73
C ASN A 204 -15.40 11.51 -1.74
N ILE A 205 -15.79 11.34 -0.48
CA ILE A 205 -14.93 10.74 0.57
C ILE A 205 -15.03 9.22 0.51
N ILE A 206 -16.23 8.71 0.27
CA ILE A 206 -16.54 7.29 0.05
C ILE A 206 -17.10 7.10 -1.35
N GLN A 207 -16.90 5.91 -1.91
CA GLN A 207 -17.30 5.59 -3.27
C GLN A 207 -18.55 4.71 -3.33
N ASN A 208 -19.23 4.79 -4.47
CA ASN A 208 -20.48 4.10 -4.75
C ASN A 208 -20.34 3.42 -6.11
N ASP A 209 -19.30 2.60 -6.25
CA ASP A 209 -19.10 1.86 -7.49
C ASP A 209 -20.10 0.69 -7.51
N GLU A 210 -21.04 0.72 -8.45
CA GLU A 210 -21.86 -0.44 -8.79
C GLU A 210 -21.05 -1.49 -9.57
N ASP A 211 -19.89 -1.10 -10.10
CA ASP A 211 -19.07 -1.86 -11.04
C ASP A 211 -17.59 -1.88 -10.63
N ASP A 212 -17.26 -2.40 -9.44
CA ASP A 212 -15.87 -2.71 -9.10
C ASP A 212 -15.41 -3.93 -9.94
N TYR A 213 -14.91 -3.64 -11.15
CA TYR A 213 -14.37 -4.65 -12.07
C TYR A 213 -13.03 -5.24 -11.60
N ARG A 214 -12.46 -4.78 -10.47
CA ARG A 214 -11.13 -5.22 -10.01
C ARG A 214 -11.12 -6.64 -9.44
N PHE A 215 -12.29 -7.22 -9.15
CA PHE A 215 -12.41 -8.63 -8.78
C PHE A 215 -13.63 -9.27 -9.46
N SER A 216 -13.36 -10.10 -10.46
CA SER A 216 -14.35 -10.80 -11.28
C SER A 216 -15.50 -11.44 -10.49
N LYS A 217 -16.74 -11.24 -10.94
CA LYS A 217 -17.97 -12.01 -10.64
C LYS A 217 -18.56 -11.94 -9.23
N ILE A 218 -18.00 -11.17 -8.30
CA ILE A 218 -18.63 -10.95 -6.98
C ILE A 218 -19.08 -9.48 -6.93
N HIS A 219 -20.39 -9.24 -6.89
CA HIS A 219 -20.90 -7.89 -6.58
C HIS A 219 -20.44 -7.52 -5.17
N TYR A 220 -19.41 -6.68 -5.07
CA TYR A 220 -19.03 -6.09 -3.80
C TYR A 220 -20.07 -5.01 -3.43
N PRO A 221 -20.65 -5.05 -2.22
CA PRO A 221 -21.60 -4.05 -1.79
C PRO A 221 -20.94 -2.67 -1.71
N LYS A 222 -21.74 -1.63 -1.94
CA LYS A 222 -21.26 -0.24 -1.96
C LYS A 222 -20.62 0.09 -0.62
N THR A 223 -19.59 0.95 -0.60
CA THR A 223 -18.96 1.41 0.67
C THR A 223 -20.01 1.96 1.64
N THR A 224 -21.04 2.61 1.10
CA THR A 224 -22.20 3.12 1.85
C THR A 224 -22.97 2.00 2.57
N GLU A 225 -23.19 0.86 1.92
CA GLU A 225 -23.86 -0.31 2.49
C GLU A 225 -23.02 -0.93 3.59
N ILE A 226 -21.72 -1.12 3.35
CA ILE A 226 -20.78 -1.69 4.33
C ILE A 226 -20.73 -0.83 5.60
N PHE A 227 -20.66 0.50 5.47
CA PHE A 227 -20.62 1.39 6.63
C PHE A 227 -21.94 1.36 7.41
N ASN A 228 -23.08 1.34 6.70
CA ASN A 228 -24.38 1.22 7.33
C ASN A 228 -24.59 -0.15 8.00
N GLU A 229 -24.02 -1.22 7.43
CA GLU A 229 -24.04 -2.57 7.99
C GLU A 229 -23.29 -2.62 9.32
N VAL A 230 -22.08 -2.06 9.41
CA VAL A 230 -21.33 -1.92 10.68
C VAL A 230 -22.20 -1.22 11.73
N HIS A 231 -22.80 -0.08 11.36
CA HIS A 231 -23.65 0.71 12.27
C HIS A 231 -24.89 -0.05 12.73
N HIS A 232 -25.50 -0.81 11.82
CA HIS A 232 -26.67 -1.64 12.10
C HIS A 232 -26.32 -2.76 13.10
N LEU A 233 -25.24 -3.50 12.86
CA LEU A 233 -24.78 -4.58 13.75
C LEU A 233 -24.43 -4.05 15.15
N ARG A 234 -23.76 -2.89 15.22
CA ARG A 234 -23.47 -2.20 16.49
C ARG A 234 -24.75 -1.87 17.25
N THR A 235 -25.77 -1.38 16.55
CA THR A 235 -27.07 -1.01 17.12
C THR A 235 -27.84 -2.23 17.64
N ILE A 236 -27.88 -3.33 16.90
CA ILE A 236 -28.49 -4.60 17.33
C ILE A 236 -27.85 -5.10 18.64
N GLY A 237 -26.51 -5.10 18.72
CA GLY A 237 -25.82 -5.60 19.92
C GLY A 237 -25.95 -4.69 21.14
N LEU A 238 -26.16 -3.38 20.94
CA LEU A 238 -26.45 -2.43 22.03
C LEU A 238 -27.81 -2.70 22.65
N HIS A 239 -28.83 -2.99 21.83
CA HIS A 239 -30.17 -3.35 22.28
C HIS A 239 -30.26 -4.77 22.88
N ARG A 240 -29.12 -5.46 23.06
CA ARG A 240 -28.99 -6.82 23.62
C ARG A 240 -29.80 -7.87 22.85
N LEU A 241 -30.14 -7.59 21.59
CA LEU A 241 -30.88 -8.53 20.74
C LEU A 241 -29.96 -9.67 20.27
N GLU A 242 -28.73 -9.35 19.87
CA GLU A 242 -27.72 -10.34 19.46
C GLU A 242 -26.30 -9.80 19.68
N ARG A 243 -25.46 -10.54 20.41
CA ARG A 243 -24.04 -10.20 20.63
C ARG A 243 -23.08 -11.29 20.13
N THR A 244 -23.63 -12.41 19.68
CA THR A 244 -22.90 -13.57 19.19
C THR A 244 -22.91 -13.53 17.67
N PHE A 245 -21.95 -12.82 17.09
CA PHE A 245 -21.74 -12.81 15.64
C PHE A 245 -20.81 -13.95 15.25
N LYS A 246 -21.06 -14.60 14.10
CA LYS A 246 -20.14 -15.61 13.56
C LYS A 246 -18.84 -14.94 13.14
N LYS A 247 -17.71 -15.64 13.32
CA LYS A 247 -16.39 -15.07 13.01
C LYS A 247 -16.25 -14.83 11.52
N GLU A 248 -16.85 -15.68 10.70
CA GLU A 248 -16.81 -15.63 9.24
C GLU A 248 -17.46 -14.33 8.72
N ASP A 249 -18.66 -14.00 9.21
CA ASP A 249 -19.39 -12.79 8.83
C ASP A 249 -18.61 -11.53 9.22
N VAL A 250 -18.04 -11.50 10.44
CA VAL A 250 -17.20 -10.37 10.89
C VAL A 250 -15.91 -10.28 10.09
N SER A 251 -15.32 -11.41 9.70
CA SER A 251 -14.11 -11.44 8.87
C SER A 251 -14.36 -10.88 7.48
N GLU A 252 -15.49 -11.23 6.87
CA GLU A 252 -15.86 -10.72 5.56
C GLU A 252 -16.06 -9.21 5.61
N LEU A 253 -16.83 -8.73 6.61
CA LEU A 253 -17.03 -7.30 6.86
C LEU A 253 -15.71 -6.56 7.08
N ALA A 254 -14.82 -7.15 7.88
CA ALA A 254 -13.51 -6.60 8.16
C ALA A 254 -12.70 -6.45 6.87
N MET A 255 -12.60 -7.49 6.05
CA MET A 255 -11.84 -7.45 4.79
C MET A 255 -12.37 -6.41 3.80
N ARG A 256 -13.69 -6.22 3.73
CA ARG A 256 -14.31 -5.16 2.91
C ARG A 256 -13.88 -3.76 3.39
N ILE A 257 -13.88 -3.51 4.69
CA ILE A 257 -13.39 -2.25 5.25
C ILE A 257 -11.88 -2.06 5.03
N TYR A 258 -11.09 -3.13 5.13
CA TYR A 258 -9.66 -3.09 4.81
C TYR A 258 -9.46 -2.63 3.37
N GLY A 259 -10.19 -3.21 2.41
CA GLY A 259 -10.13 -2.84 1.00
C GLY A 259 -10.45 -1.36 0.77
N TYR A 260 -11.50 -0.84 1.42
CA TYR A 260 -11.81 0.59 1.37
C TYR A 260 -10.66 1.47 1.89
N PHE A 261 -10.10 1.16 3.07
CA PHE A 261 -9.01 1.96 3.63
C PHE A 261 -7.72 1.88 2.82
N GLN A 262 -7.45 0.72 2.20
CA GLN A 262 -6.35 0.56 1.25
C GLN A 262 -6.53 1.48 0.04
N TYR A 263 -7.70 1.43 -0.59
CA TYR A 263 -8.04 2.32 -1.68
C TYR A 263 -7.89 3.79 -1.27
N TYR A 264 -8.50 4.17 -0.15
CA TYR A 264 -8.51 5.56 0.32
C TYR A 264 -7.09 6.08 0.53
N ASP A 265 -6.23 5.29 1.14
CA ASP A 265 -4.84 5.66 1.40
C ASP A 265 -4.04 5.83 0.10
N GLU A 266 -4.16 4.88 -0.82
CA GLU A 266 -3.53 4.94 -2.14
C GLU A 266 -3.99 6.14 -2.96
N PHE A 267 -5.29 6.45 -2.88
CA PHE A 267 -5.87 7.62 -3.52
C PHE A 267 -5.27 8.91 -2.95
N GLN A 268 -5.22 9.05 -1.62
CA GLN A 268 -4.62 10.22 -0.96
C GLN A 268 -3.13 10.39 -1.28
N GLU A 269 -2.38 9.28 -1.37
CA GLU A 269 -0.99 9.33 -1.81
C GLU A 269 -0.86 9.82 -3.25
N SER A 270 -1.72 9.32 -4.13
CA SER A 270 -1.72 9.70 -5.54
C SER A 270 -2.08 11.17 -5.72
N GLN A 271 -2.99 11.74 -4.90
CA GLN A 271 -3.28 13.18 -4.89
C GLN A 271 -2.06 14.04 -4.50
N LYS A 272 -1.14 13.51 -3.67
CA LYS A 272 0.09 14.23 -3.27
C LYS A 272 1.14 14.21 -4.37
N GLN A 273 1.13 13.20 -5.24
CA GLN A 273 2.05 13.08 -6.36
C GLN A 273 1.55 13.91 -7.54
N LYS A 274 2.07 15.13 -7.68
CA LYS A 274 1.66 16.09 -8.72
C LYS A 274 2.51 16.04 -10.00
N THR A 275 3.67 15.39 -9.92
CA THR A 275 4.68 15.36 -10.98
C THR A 275 5.27 13.97 -11.10
N ILE A 276 5.64 13.58 -12.32
CA ILE A 276 6.51 12.44 -12.58
C ILE A 276 7.85 12.93 -13.14
N LYS A 277 8.87 12.10 -13.02
CA LYS A 277 10.21 12.37 -13.53
C LYS A 277 10.50 11.39 -14.66
N HIS A 278 11.04 11.92 -15.76
CA HIS A 278 11.46 11.14 -16.92
C HIS A 278 12.70 11.78 -17.54
N GLU A 279 13.76 11.01 -17.72
CA GLU A 279 15.05 11.49 -18.26
C GLU A 279 15.58 12.75 -17.54
N GLY A 280 15.39 12.79 -16.21
CA GLY A 280 15.82 13.91 -15.37
C GLY A 280 14.96 15.18 -15.46
N LYS A 281 13.91 15.19 -16.28
CA LYS A 281 12.93 16.29 -16.38
C LYS A 281 11.67 15.97 -15.58
N TRP A 282 11.07 17.00 -15.00
CA TRP A 282 9.83 16.90 -14.23
C TRP A 282 8.63 17.30 -15.10
N PHE A 283 7.64 16.41 -15.16
CA PHE A 283 6.40 16.60 -15.90
C PHE A 283 5.24 16.63 -14.92
N ARG A 284 4.37 17.63 -15.06
CA ARG A 284 3.15 17.70 -14.24
C ARG A 284 2.18 16.62 -14.69
N ARG A 285 1.69 15.82 -13.75
CA ARG A 285 0.64 14.83 -14.02
C ARG A 285 -0.61 15.52 -14.56
N ILE A 286 -1.33 14.80 -15.40
CA ILE A 286 -2.61 15.26 -15.95
C ILE A 286 -3.70 14.87 -14.94
N LYS A 287 -4.67 15.75 -14.76
CA LYS A 287 -5.80 15.52 -13.87
C LYS A 287 -6.91 14.83 -14.65
N TYR A 288 -7.69 14.00 -13.97
CA TYR A 288 -8.88 13.40 -14.54
C TYR A 288 -9.81 14.46 -15.14
N GLY A 289 -10.29 14.23 -16.36
CA GLY A 289 -11.08 15.19 -17.14
C GLY A 289 -10.26 16.16 -17.99
N TYR A 290 -8.96 16.35 -17.73
CA TYR A 290 -8.10 17.25 -18.50
C TYR A 290 -7.21 16.52 -19.53
N GLU A 291 -7.45 15.23 -19.69
CA GLU A 291 -6.74 14.34 -20.59
C GLU A 291 -7.18 14.57 -22.03
N LYS A 292 -6.25 14.34 -22.96
CA LYS A 292 -6.49 14.54 -24.40
C LYS A 292 -6.11 13.28 -25.14
N TRP A 293 -7.05 12.37 -25.29
CA TRP A 293 -6.86 11.11 -25.99
C TRP A 293 -6.87 11.34 -27.50
N LEU A 294 -5.71 11.21 -28.13
CA LEU A 294 -5.50 11.41 -29.56
C LEU A 294 -4.99 10.12 -30.21
N ASP A 295 -5.40 9.88 -31.45
CA ASP A 295 -4.91 8.81 -32.31
C ASP A 295 -3.49 9.10 -32.85
N GLU A 296 -2.95 8.16 -33.64
CA GLU A 296 -1.64 8.28 -34.29
C GLU A 296 -1.50 9.49 -35.23
N ASN A 297 -2.62 10.05 -35.70
CA ASN A 297 -2.67 11.22 -36.57
C ASN A 297 -2.93 12.53 -35.79
N GLY A 298 -2.96 12.47 -34.45
CA GLY A 298 -3.22 13.60 -33.57
C GLY A 298 -4.69 14.05 -33.54
N LYS A 299 -5.62 13.22 -34.04
CA LYS A 299 -7.06 13.49 -33.99
C LYS A 299 -7.63 12.87 -32.71
N PRO A 300 -8.65 13.48 -32.08
CA PRO A 300 -9.31 12.87 -30.94
C PRO A 300 -9.87 11.49 -31.30
N TYR A 301 -9.76 10.53 -30.38
CA TYR A 301 -10.50 9.26 -30.51
C TYR A 301 -11.99 9.54 -30.65
N LEU A 302 -12.72 8.63 -31.29
CA LEU A 302 -14.17 8.72 -31.39
C LEU A 302 -14.82 7.80 -30.34
N ASP A 303 -15.94 8.24 -29.78
CA ASP A 303 -16.81 7.41 -28.95
C ASP A 303 -17.59 6.39 -29.80
N ASP A 304 -18.38 5.54 -29.14
CA ASP A 304 -19.20 4.50 -29.79
C ASP A 304 -20.22 5.08 -30.79
N ASN A 305 -20.52 6.38 -30.72
CA ASN A 305 -21.42 7.09 -31.61
C ASN A 305 -20.69 7.85 -32.72
N GLY A 306 -19.36 7.68 -32.85
CA GLY A 306 -18.54 8.35 -33.85
C GLY A 306 -18.27 9.84 -33.56
N LYS A 307 -18.52 10.32 -32.34
CA LYS A 307 -18.22 11.70 -31.93
C LYS A 307 -16.84 11.79 -31.27
N PRO A 308 -16.12 12.92 -31.40
CA PRO A 308 -14.87 13.13 -30.70
C PRO A 308 -15.02 12.91 -29.19
N TYR A 309 -14.21 12.01 -28.66
CA TYR A 309 -14.15 11.65 -27.25
C TYR A 309 -13.72 12.86 -26.43
N ASN A 310 -14.57 13.24 -25.47
CA ASN A 310 -14.36 14.40 -24.63
C ASN A 310 -14.41 14.00 -23.15
N GLU A 311 -13.25 13.65 -22.60
CA GLU A 311 -13.10 13.25 -21.20
C GLU A 311 -13.60 14.32 -20.23
N TYR A 312 -13.48 15.61 -20.58
CA TYR A 312 -13.90 16.69 -19.69
C TYR A 312 -15.42 16.71 -19.45
N GLU A 313 -16.22 16.45 -20.49
CA GLU A 313 -17.68 16.41 -20.34
C GLU A 313 -18.11 15.12 -19.64
N LEU A 314 -17.51 13.98 -19.97
CA LEU A 314 -17.80 12.71 -19.32
C LEU A 314 -17.48 12.74 -17.81
N SER A 315 -16.34 13.33 -17.43
CA SER A 315 -15.90 13.41 -16.03
C SER A 315 -16.73 14.37 -15.15
N LYS A 316 -17.60 15.21 -15.73
CA LYS A 316 -18.59 15.97 -14.95
C LYS A 316 -19.73 15.10 -14.44
N GLU A 317 -20.05 14.04 -15.19
CA GLU A 317 -21.21 13.19 -14.93
C GLU A 317 -20.84 11.95 -14.12
N ARG A 318 -19.59 11.49 -14.23
CA ARG A 318 -19.12 10.29 -13.54
C ARG A 318 -17.68 10.38 -13.04
N PRO A 319 -17.33 9.67 -11.96
CA PRO A 319 -15.94 9.44 -11.61
C PRO A 319 -15.25 8.53 -12.65
N CYS A 320 -13.92 8.48 -12.59
CA CYS A 320 -13.11 7.54 -13.35
C CYS A 320 -13.54 6.11 -13.03
N HIS A 321 -13.83 5.31 -14.06
CA HIS A 321 -14.37 3.96 -13.91
C HIS A 321 -13.40 2.96 -13.25
N ASP A 322 -12.10 3.23 -13.28
CA ASP A 322 -11.11 2.35 -12.66
C ASP A 322 -10.71 2.82 -11.26
N CYS A 323 -10.25 4.07 -11.11
CA CYS A 323 -9.75 4.57 -9.81
C CYS A 323 -10.73 5.44 -9.03
N GLY A 324 -11.88 5.76 -9.60
CA GLY A 324 -12.93 6.58 -8.98
C GLY A 324 -12.54 8.04 -8.67
N ALA A 325 -11.47 8.56 -9.29
CA ALA A 325 -11.13 9.98 -9.27
C ALA A 325 -12.27 10.81 -9.87
N VAL A 326 -12.60 11.96 -9.29
CA VAL A 326 -13.55 12.92 -9.89
C VAL A 326 -12.84 14.06 -10.62
N LEU A 327 -13.58 14.78 -11.47
CA LEU A 327 -13.04 15.86 -12.31
C LEU A 327 -12.06 16.78 -11.55
N GLY A 328 -10.83 16.88 -12.07
CA GLY A 328 -9.78 17.74 -11.52
C GLY A 328 -8.96 17.14 -10.38
N GLN A 329 -9.24 15.91 -9.96
CA GLN A 329 -8.34 15.11 -9.12
C GLN A 329 -7.29 14.38 -9.96
N TYR A 330 -6.24 13.87 -9.32
CA TYR A 330 -5.30 12.97 -9.98
C TYR A 330 -5.82 11.52 -9.94
N HIS A 331 -5.43 10.70 -10.92
CA HIS A 331 -5.72 9.27 -10.87
C HIS A 331 -4.93 8.56 -9.76
N CYS A 332 -5.37 7.38 -9.33
CA CYS A 332 -4.52 6.47 -8.56
C CYS A 332 -3.34 6.00 -9.41
N ASN A 333 -2.19 5.78 -8.77
CA ASN A 333 -1.07 5.11 -9.43
C ASN A 333 -1.50 3.74 -9.98
N GLY A 334 -1.19 3.49 -11.25
CA GLY A 334 -1.56 2.25 -11.94
C GLY A 334 -2.97 2.27 -12.54
N CYS A 335 -3.64 3.42 -12.57
CA CYS A 335 -4.93 3.54 -13.23
C CYS A 335 -4.81 3.35 -14.74
N ASP A 336 -5.70 2.55 -15.32
CA ASP A 336 -5.74 2.30 -16.76
C ASP A 336 -6.21 3.51 -17.57
N ALA A 337 -7.00 4.38 -16.96
CA ALA A 337 -7.49 5.61 -17.58
C ALA A 337 -6.51 6.78 -17.43
N GLU A 338 -5.37 6.64 -16.73
CA GLU A 338 -4.44 7.76 -16.56
C GLU A 338 -3.64 8.02 -17.83
N GLN A 339 -3.62 9.26 -18.30
CA GLN A 339 -2.77 9.70 -19.41
C GLN A 339 -1.35 10.09 -18.96
N CYS A 340 -0.33 9.54 -19.63
CA CYS A 340 1.06 9.90 -19.40
C CYS A 340 1.33 11.36 -19.79
N PRO A 341 1.90 12.20 -18.89
CA PRO A 341 2.17 13.59 -19.21
C PRO A 341 3.34 13.78 -20.19
N VAL A 342 4.19 12.75 -20.38
CA VAL A 342 5.35 12.78 -21.30
C VAL A 342 4.90 12.46 -22.72
N CYS A 343 4.44 11.23 -22.96
CA CYS A 343 4.15 10.72 -24.30
C CYS A 343 2.68 10.79 -24.70
N LYS A 344 1.78 11.19 -23.79
CA LYS A 344 0.32 11.29 -24.01
C LYS A 344 -0.42 9.96 -24.27
N ASN A 345 0.29 8.83 -24.21
CA ASN A 345 -0.33 7.50 -24.20
C ASN A 345 -0.81 7.12 -22.79
N GLN A 346 -1.42 5.95 -22.66
CA GLN A 346 -1.80 5.36 -21.38
C GLN A 346 -0.59 5.22 -20.44
N ALA A 347 -0.68 5.76 -19.23
CA ALA A 347 0.41 5.79 -18.26
C ALA A 347 0.84 4.40 -17.81
N LEU A 348 -0.11 3.49 -17.56
CA LEU A 348 0.17 2.13 -17.12
C LEU A 348 1.01 1.32 -18.13
N GLY A 349 0.81 1.58 -19.43
CA GLY A 349 1.54 0.91 -20.51
C GLY A 349 2.75 1.67 -21.02
N CYS A 350 2.98 2.91 -20.58
CA CYS A 350 4.07 3.73 -21.09
C CYS A 350 5.40 3.43 -20.37
N GLY A 351 6.50 3.36 -21.11
CA GLY A 351 7.85 3.23 -20.54
C GLY A 351 8.43 4.56 -20.01
N CYS A 352 7.61 5.57 -19.74
CA CYS A 352 8.06 6.93 -19.38
C CYS A 352 8.09 7.20 -17.87
N ILE A 353 7.85 6.19 -17.03
CA ILE A 353 7.93 6.33 -15.57
C ILE A 353 9.27 5.77 -15.13
N ASP A 354 10.17 6.64 -14.67
CA ASP A 354 11.43 6.20 -14.09
C ASP A 354 11.16 5.56 -12.70
N ASP A 355 11.65 4.34 -12.48
CA ASP A 355 11.63 3.69 -11.17
C ASP A 355 12.66 4.37 -10.23
N ASP A 356 12.26 5.45 -9.55
CA ASP A 356 13.07 6.12 -8.50
C ASP A 356 13.03 5.39 -7.13
#